data_AF-A0A7V4X6X6-F1
#
_entry.id   AF-A0A7V4X6X6-F1
#
_cell.length_a   1.000
_cell.length_b   1.000
_cell.length_c   1.000
_cell.angle_alpha   90.00
_cell.angle_beta   90.00
_cell.angle_gamma   90.00
#
_symmetry.space_group_name_H-M   'P 1'
#
loop_
_entity.id
_entity.type
_entity.pdbx_description
1 polymer ?
#
loop_
_entity_poly.entity_id
_entity_poly.type
_entity_poly.pdbx_seq_one_letter_code
_entity_poly.pdbx_strand_id
1 'polypeptide(L)'
;MYVEKGFLRKILSLLLSFMLLYSQSGFAQVAGELNIAGHLSRLHSQIIQDKFRPPHLRYLDYNNLNNNFRLYLDKGDQKDLKDHALESSTRKLLEYFFIGVTLPNESFWVNLRPDSPDNIIDGYLVQTDIGKILLEADVQLKKDTAQMTNPQTAIGKLYWDKLYKKAEELLGYENITIPTLVRPWIVPGEIIIRENQDSAYIYKATLKVMLEEDYLKD
;
A
#
# COMPACT_ATOMS: atom_id res chain seq x y z
N MET A 1 -23.39 -65.99 -16.97
CA MET A 1 -23.89 -64.60 -17.15
C MET A 1 -23.74 -63.74 -15.89
N TYR A 2 -22.58 -63.79 -15.21
CA TYR A 2 -22.34 -63.03 -13.95
C TYR A 2 -21.01 -62.23 -13.94
N VAL A 3 -20.13 -62.43 -14.92
CA VAL A 3 -18.79 -61.80 -14.95
C VAL A 3 -18.83 -60.38 -15.56
N GLU A 4 -19.68 -60.13 -16.56
CA GLU A 4 -19.77 -58.82 -17.22
C GLU A 4 -20.35 -57.70 -16.33
N LYS A 5 -21.28 -58.02 -15.42
CA LYS A 5 -21.89 -57.02 -14.52
C LYS A 5 -20.89 -56.43 -13.52
N GLY A 6 -19.86 -57.19 -13.12
CA GLY A 6 -18.83 -56.73 -12.20
C GLY A 6 -17.84 -55.76 -12.85
N PHE A 7 -17.51 -56.00 -14.12
CA PHE A 7 -16.62 -55.14 -14.89
C PHE A 7 -17.28 -53.79 -15.23
N LEU A 8 -18.56 -53.81 -15.63
CA LEU A 8 -19.33 -52.59 -15.88
C LEU A 8 -19.45 -51.71 -14.63
N ARG A 9 -19.70 -52.31 -13.45
CA ARG A 9 -19.80 -51.56 -12.18
C ARG A 9 -18.47 -50.90 -11.80
N LYS A 10 -17.34 -51.57 -12.03
CA LYS A 10 -16.00 -51.00 -11.79
C LYS A 10 -15.70 -49.83 -12.71
N ILE A 11 -16.06 -49.92 -13.99
CA ILE A 11 -15.94 -48.81 -14.95
C ILE A 11 -16.84 -47.64 -14.52
N LEU A 12 -18.10 -47.91 -14.15
CA LEU A 12 -19.03 -46.88 -13.72
C LEU A 12 -18.52 -46.16 -12.46
N SER A 13 -17.97 -46.90 -11.48
CA SER A 13 -17.40 -46.30 -10.27
C SER A 13 -16.15 -45.48 -10.54
N LEU A 14 -15.32 -45.89 -11.50
CA LEU A 14 -14.13 -45.13 -11.95
C LEU A 14 -14.53 -43.84 -12.67
N LEU A 15 -15.58 -43.89 -13.47
CA LEU A 15 -16.11 -42.73 -14.19
C LEU A 15 -16.80 -41.75 -13.23
N LEU A 16 -17.52 -42.25 -12.22
CA LEU A 16 -18.14 -41.44 -11.18
C LEU A 16 -17.09 -40.75 -10.28
N SER A 17 -16.02 -41.47 -9.92
CA SER A 17 -14.92 -40.90 -9.13
C SER A 17 -14.08 -39.91 -9.94
N PHE A 18 -13.88 -40.16 -11.24
CA PHE A 18 -13.27 -39.18 -12.14
C PHE A 18 -14.13 -37.91 -12.28
N MET A 19 -15.46 -38.03 -12.38
CA MET A 19 -16.37 -36.89 -12.40
C MET A 19 -16.42 -36.12 -11.06
N LEU A 20 -16.34 -36.81 -9.92
CA LEU A 20 -16.25 -36.17 -8.60
C LEU A 20 -14.91 -35.44 -8.39
N LEU A 21 -13.82 -35.94 -8.94
CA LEU A 21 -12.52 -35.25 -8.91
C LEU A 21 -12.51 -34.02 -9.85
N TYR A 22 -13.25 -34.07 -10.96
CA TYR A 22 -13.36 -32.94 -11.90
C TYR A 22 -14.30 -31.84 -11.41
N SER A 23 -15.28 -32.15 -10.56
CA SER A 23 -16.14 -31.12 -9.95
C SER A 23 -15.41 -30.32 -8.87
N GLN A 24 -14.43 -30.91 -8.17
CA GLN A 24 -13.68 -30.17 -7.13
C GLN A 24 -12.71 -29.13 -7.70
N SER A 25 -12.15 -29.34 -8.89
CA SER A 25 -11.24 -28.38 -9.55
C SER A 25 -11.94 -27.13 -10.10
N GLY A 26 -13.26 -27.17 -10.31
CA GLY A 26 -14.05 -26.02 -10.76
C GLY A 26 -14.51 -25.09 -9.63
N PHE A 27 -14.73 -25.62 -8.41
CA PHE A 27 -15.18 -24.81 -7.26
C PHE A 27 -14.03 -24.26 -6.42
N ALA A 28 -12.83 -24.85 -6.47
CA ALA A 28 -11.66 -24.34 -5.75
C ALA A 28 -11.11 -23.02 -6.31
N GLN A 29 -11.46 -22.64 -7.54
CA GLN A 29 -11.07 -21.37 -8.15
C GLN A 29 -12.12 -20.25 -7.99
N VAL A 30 -13.32 -20.56 -7.46
CA VAL A 30 -14.38 -19.57 -7.25
C VAL A 30 -14.49 -19.13 -5.78
N ALA A 31 -13.85 -19.86 -4.85
CA ALA A 31 -13.58 -19.37 -3.50
C ALA A 31 -12.29 -18.52 -3.44
N GLY A 32 -12.03 -17.75 -4.50
CA GLY A 32 -11.06 -16.66 -4.39
C GLY A 32 -11.69 -15.60 -3.50
N GLU A 33 -11.17 -15.42 -2.29
CA GLU A 33 -11.32 -14.19 -1.54
C GLU A 33 -11.32 -13.03 -2.52
N LEU A 34 -12.36 -12.20 -2.43
CA LEU A 34 -12.46 -11.01 -3.24
C LEU A 34 -11.35 -10.08 -2.79
N ASN A 35 -10.15 -10.27 -3.34
CA ASN A 35 -8.97 -9.48 -3.05
C ASN A 35 -9.11 -8.15 -3.80
N ILE A 36 -10.10 -7.36 -3.36
CA ILE A 36 -10.42 -6.04 -3.88
C ILE A 36 -9.17 -5.19 -3.81
N ALA A 37 -8.38 -5.31 -2.74
CA ALA A 37 -7.12 -4.63 -2.55
C ALA A 37 -6.06 -4.97 -3.61
N GLY A 38 -5.95 -6.25 -3.99
CA GLY A 38 -5.08 -6.74 -5.04
C GLY A 38 -5.50 -6.25 -6.43
N HIS A 39 -6.81 -6.15 -6.66
CA HIS A 39 -7.34 -5.55 -7.89
C HIS A 39 -7.18 -4.02 -7.92
N LEU A 40 -7.38 -3.33 -6.80
CA LEU A 40 -7.21 -1.88 -6.66
C LEU A 40 -5.73 -1.48 -6.82
N SER A 41 -4.82 -2.24 -6.23
CA SER A 41 -3.37 -2.01 -6.33
C SER A 41 -2.82 -2.25 -7.74
N ARG A 42 -3.35 -3.25 -8.48
CA ARG A 42 -3.04 -3.43 -9.91
C ARG A 42 -3.55 -2.28 -10.76
N LEU A 43 -4.78 -1.80 -10.52
CA LEU A 43 -5.31 -0.62 -11.21
C LEU A 43 -4.51 0.64 -10.87
N HIS A 44 -4.09 0.82 -9.61
CA HIS A 44 -3.26 1.92 -9.15
C HIS A 44 -1.92 1.99 -9.91
N SER A 45 -1.29 0.84 -10.16
CA SER A 45 -0.01 0.76 -10.88
C SER A 45 -0.08 1.14 -12.37
N GLN A 46 -1.27 1.11 -12.99
CA GLN A 46 -1.45 1.42 -14.41
C GLN A 46 -2.01 2.82 -14.66
N ILE A 47 -2.65 3.45 -13.66
CA ILE A 47 -3.44 4.68 -13.86
C ILE A 47 -2.72 5.94 -13.34
N ILE A 48 -1.77 5.83 -12.42
CA ILE A 48 -1.14 7.00 -11.82
C ILE A 48 0.24 7.24 -12.43
N GLN A 49 0.29 8.15 -13.42
CA GLN A 49 1.50 8.96 -13.56
C GLN A 49 1.50 9.95 -12.40
N ASP A 50 2.54 9.93 -11.58
CA ASP A 50 2.75 10.97 -10.58
C ASP A 50 2.68 12.33 -11.28
N LYS A 51 1.63 13.10 -10.98
CA LYS A 51 1.42 14.44 -11.54
C LYS A 51 2.57 15.39 -11.16
N PHE A 52 3.34 15.02 -10.14
CA PHE A 52 4.49 15.74 -9.65
C PHE A 52 5.49 14.79 -8.99
N ARG A 53 6.74 14.82 -9.44
CA ARG A 53 7.88 14.12 -8.82
C ARG A 53 8.77 15.14 -8.11
N PRO A 54 8.85 15.12 -6.75
CA PRO A 54 9.76 15.97 -6.03
C PRO A 54 11.22 15.55 -6.23
N PRO A 55 12.19 16.40 -5.85
CA PRO A 55 13.59 16.01 -5.78
C PRO A 55 13.80 14.86 -4.79
N HIS A 56 14.66 13.90 -5.15
CA HIS A 56 14.97 12.72 -4.32
C HIS A 56 16.47 12.57 -4.12
N LEU A 57 16.89 12.22 -2.89
CA LEU A 57 18.23 11.71 -2.65
C LEU A 57 18.34 10.30 -3.25
N ARG A 58 19.27 10.10 -4.19
CA ARG A 58 19.50 8.81 -4.87
C ARG A 58 20.79 8.13 -4.46
N TYR A 59 21.75 8.88 -3.96
CA TYR A 59 23.04 8.34 -3.58
C TYR A 59 23.63 9.11 -2.43
N LEU A 60 24.30 8.38 -1.56
CA LEU A 60 25.09 8.92 -0.48
C LEU A 60 26.39 8.12 -0.38
N ASP A 61 27.49 8.84 -0.24
CA ASP A 61 28.83 8.31 0.01
C ASP A 61 29.46 9.11 1.13
N TYR A 62 30.09 8.41 2.09
CA TYR A 62 30.67 9.03 3.26
C TYR A 62 32.19 8.80 3.27
N ASN A 63 32.94 9.90 3.21
CA ASN A 63 34.39 9.85 3.37
C ASN A 63 34.76 10.12 4.83
N ASN A 64 35.18 9.06 5.52
CA ASN A 64 35.56 9.15 6.93
C ASN A 64 36.84 9.96 7.20
N LEU A 65 37.74 10.10 6.21
CA LEU A 65 39.00 10.86 6.39
C LEU A 65 38.74 12.36 6.53
N ASN A 66 37.78 12.87 5.75
CA ASN A 66 37.48 14.29 5.66
C ASN A 66 36.13 14.65 6.30
N ASN A 67 35.44 13.67 6.89
CA ASN A 67 34.08 13.78 7.43
C ASN A 67 33.12 14.50 6.46
N ASN A 68 33.09 14.05 5.20
CA ASN A 68 32.28 14.66 4.16
C ASN A 68 31.32 13.67 3.50
N PHE A 69 30.19 14.20 3.04
CA PHE A 69 29.18 13.43 2.30
C PHE A 69 29.19 13.88 0.83
N ARG A 70 29.17 12.91 -0.08
CA ARG A 70 28.87 13.13 -1.50
C ARG A 70 27.48 12.61 -1.79
N LEU A 71 26.64 13.48 -2.36
CA LEU A 71 25.22 13.21 -2.60
C LEU A 71 24.91 13.30 -4.10
N TYR A 72 24.08 12.40 -4.61
CA TYR A 72 23.42 12.62 -5.91
C TYR A 72 21.92 12.74 -5.70
N LEU A 73 21.35 13.81 -6.26
CA LEU A 73 19.93 14.11 -6.20
C LEU A 73 19.31 13.96 -7.59
N ASP A 74 18.17 13.28 -7.65
CA ASP A 74 17.25 13.33 -8.78
C ASP A 74 16.41 14.60 -8.64
N LYS A 75 16.40 15.45 -9.68
CA LYS A 75 15.67 16.73 -9.68
C LYS A 75 14.15 16.58 -9.79
N GLY A 76 13.65 15.40 -10.19
CA GLY A 76 12.24 15.20 -10.48
C GLY A 76 11.73 16.15 -11.55
N ASP A 77 10.55 16.74 -11.33
CA ASP A 77 9.88 17.63 -12.29
C ASP A 77 10.28 19.12 -12.16
N GLN A 78 11.25 19.44 -11.29
CA GLN A 78 11.70 20.82 -11.15
C GLN A 78 12.58 21.23 -12.33
N LYS A 79 12.08 22.20 -13.11
CA LYS A 79 12.71 22.64 -14.36
C LYS A 79 13.91 23.58 -14.14
N ASP A 80 13.92 24.37 -13.06
CA ASP A 80 15.00 25.33 -12.76
C ASP A 80 15.19 25.49 -11.24
N LEU A 81 16.00 24.62 -10.66
CA LEU A 81 16.47 24.79 -9.28
C LEU A 81 17.60 25.82 -9.27
N LYS A 82 17.29 27.05 -8.85
CA LYS A 82 18.33 28.06 -8.56
C LYS A 82 19.27 27.53 -7.48
N ASP A 83 20.56 27.87 -7.55
CA ASP A 83 21.62 27.31 -6.68
C ASP A 83 21.25 27.34 -5.18
N HIS A 84 20.72 28.45 -4.68
CA HIS A 84 20.29 28.55 -3.27
C HIS A 84 19.11 27.61 -2.92
N ALA A 85 18.14 27.44 -3.83
CA ALA A 85 17.01 26.55 -3.62
C ALA A 85 17.46 25.08 -3.63
N LEU A 86 18.41 24.74 -4.49
CA LEU A 86 19.03 23.41 -4.55
C LEU A 86 19.78 23.08 -3.25
N GLU A 87 20.59 24.01 -2.75
CA GLU A 87 21.36 23.81 -1.52
C GLU A 87 20.42 23.59 -0.32
N SER A 88 19.39 24.44 -0.18
CA SER A 88 18.40 24.29 0.89
C SER A 88 17.65 22.96 0.84
N SER A 89 17.26 22.52 -0.37
CA SER A 89 16.57 21.23 -0.57
C SER A 89 17.50 20.06 -0.26
N THR A 90 18.77 20.16 -0.65
CA THR A 90 19.79 19.14 -0.38
C THR A 90 20.03 18.99 1.12
N ARG A 91 20.18 20.12 1.83
CA ARG A 91 20.34 20.12 3.29
C ARG A 91 19.15 19.46 3.98
N LYS A 92 17.93 19.78 3.55
CA LYS A 92 16.70 19.21 4.11
C LYS A 92 16.58 17.70 3.86
N LEU A 93 16.93 17.22 2.67
CA LEU A 93 16.97 15.78 2.37
C LEU A 93 18.03 15.04 3.19
N LEU A 94 19.19 15.65 3.41
CA LEU A 94 20.24 15.08 4.24
C LEU A 94 19.82 15.04 5.73
N GLU A 95 19.17 16.10 6.21
CA GLU A 95 18.58 16.14 7.56
C GLU A 95 17.57 15.01 7.74
N TYR A 96 16.69 14.77 6.77
CA TYR A 96 15.74 13.66 6.81
C TYR A 96 16.42 12.30 6.84
N PHE A 97 17.48 12.13 6.05
CA PHE A 97 18.29 10.91 6.09
C PHE A 97 18.87 10.69 7.50
N PHE A 98 19.43 11.74 8.12
CA PHE A 98 19.98 11.64 9.47
C PHE A 98 18.93 11.32 10.52
N ILE A 99 17.74 11.93 10.45
CA ILE A 99 16.61 11.55 11.32
C ILE A 99 16.31 10.05 11.14
N GLY A 100 16.26 9.58 9.89
CA GLY A 100 16.05 8.18 9.53
C GLY A 100 17.01 7.20 10.20
N VAL A 101 18.30 7.53 10.26
CA VAL A 101 19.33 6.65 10.87
C VAL A 101 19.55 6.90 12.36
N THR A 102 18.98 7.97 12.92
CA THR A 102 19.16 8.35 14.33
C THR A 102 18.03 7.83 15.21
N LEU A 103 16.78 7.86 14.71
CA LEU A 103 15.62 7.42 15.49
C LEU A 103 15.49 5.90 15.51
N PRO A 104 14.90 5.32 16.58
CA PRO A 104 14.51 3.91 16.60
C PRO A 104 13.58 3.57 15.43
N ASN A 105 13.69 2.35 14.90
CA ASN A 105 12.84 1.90 13.79
C ASN A 105 11.34 1.95 14.16
N GLU A 106 11.02 1.73 15.43
CA GLU A 106 9.67 1.73 15.98
C GLU A 106 9.09 3.12 16.18
N SER A 107 9.86 4.20 15.95
CA SER A 107 9.41 5.59 16.10
C SER A 107 8.67 6.13 14.88
N PHE A 108 8.74 5.47 13.72
CA PHE A 108 8.21 6.00 12.45
C PHE A 108 6.73 5.69 12.24
N TRP A 109 5.87 6.22 13.10
CA TRP A 109 4.42 6.10 12.95
C TRP A 109 3.66 7.36 13.40
N VAL A 110 2.48 7.52 12.81
CA VAL A 110 1.48 8.52 13.18
C VAL A 110 0.10 7.88 13.15
N ASN A 111 -0.84 8.45 13.88
CA ASN A 111 -2.18 7.91 14.03
C ASN A 111 -3.19 9.04 14.26
N LEU A 112 -4.16 9.17 13.36
CA LEU A 112 -5.25 10.15 13.47
C LEU A 112 -6.60 9.46 13.64
N ARG A 113 -6.61 8.36 14.39
CA ARG A 113 -7.82 7.66 14.77
C ARG A 113 -8.65 8.46 15.78
N PRO A 114 -9.95 8.70 15.53
CA PRO A 114 -10.81 9.42 16.47
C PRO A 114 -10.93 8.77 17.86
N ASP A 115 -10.80 7.44 17.93
CA ASP A 115 -10.92 6.64 19.15
C ASP A 115 -9.58 6.44 19.90
N SER A 116 -8.50 7.08 19.44
CA SER A 116 -7.19 7.04 20.10
C SER A 116 -6.53 8.43 20.12
N PRO A 117 -7.19 9.44 20.73
CA PRO A 117 -6.74 10.83 20.68
C PRO A 117 -5.42 11.08 21.43
N ASP A 118 -5.06 10.22 22.38
CA ASP A 118 -3.84 10.37 23.18
C ASP A 118 -2.61 9.70 22.52
N ASN A 119 -2.80 8.99 21.40
CA ASN A 119 -1.74 8.23 20.73
C ASN A 119 -1.60 8.67 19.27
N ILE A 120 -1.13 9.91 19.06
CA ILE A 120 -1.10 10.57 17.75
C ILE A 120 0.21 10.32 16.99
N ILE A 121 1.34 10.34 17.69
CA ILE A 121 2.67 10.31 17.10
C ILE A 121 3.70 9.88 18.16
N ASP A 122 4.77 9.22 17.73
CA ASP A 122 5.88 8.87 18.61
C ASP A 122 6.58 10.11 19.23
N GLY A 123 7.04 9.95 20.48
CA GLY A 123 7.65 11.04 21.26
C GLY A 123 8.99 11.55 20.73
N TYR A 124 9.76 10.72 19.99
CA TYR A 124 10.94 11.21 19.28
C TYR A 124 10.56 11.84 17.95
N LEU A 125 9.66 11.20 17.22
CA LEU A 125 9.26 11.64 15.89
C LEU A 125 8.58 13.02 15.90
N VAL A 126 7.77 13.32 16.93
CA VAL A 126 7.07 14.61 17.08
C VAL A 126 8.02 15.82 17.14
N GLN A 127 9.28 15.60 17.52
CA GLN A 127 10.29 16.65 17.62
C GLN A 127 10.99 16.94 16.29
N THR A 128 10.56 16.29 15.20
CA THR A 128 11.20 16.35 13.89
C THR A 128 10.27 16.89 12.80
N ASP A 129 10.85 17.49 11.77
CA ASP A 129 10.12 17.89 10.56
C ASP A 129 9.45 16.68 9.87
N ILE A 130 10.06 15.48 9.94
CA ILE A 130 9.48 14.25 9.40
C ILE A 130 8.16 13.93 10.09
N GLY A 131 8.08 14.05 11.42
CA GLY A 131 6.84 13.80 12.16
C GLY A 131 5.68 14.67 11.70
N LYS A 132 5.96 15.97 11.47
CA LYS A 132 4.98 16.90 10.91
C LYS A 132 4.54 16.48 9.50
N ILE A 133 5.48 16.09 8.64
CA ILE A 133 5.18 15.63 7.27
C ILE A 133 4.30 14.38 7.28
N LEU A 134 4.61 13.41 8.14
CA LEU A 134 3.82 12.18 8.27
C LEU A 134 2.40 12.49 8.72
N LEU A 135 2.22 13.38 9.70
CA LEU A 135 0.89 13.83 10.13
C LEU A 135 0.14 14.55 9.01
N GLU A 136 0.78 15.46 8.29
CA GLU A 136 0.17 16.18 7.17
C GLU A 136 -0.26 15.21 6.05
N ALA A 137 0.58 14.23 5.72
CA ALA A 137 0.26 13.20 4.74
C ALA A 137 -0.94 12.34 5.18
N ASP A 138 -0.99 11.94 6.44
CA ASP A 138 -2.09 11.14 6.99
C ASP A 138 -3.41 11.94 7.04
N VAL A 139 -3.36 13.23 7.41
CA VAL A 139 -4.52 14.13 7.33
C VAL A 139 -5.01 14.24 5.88
N GLN A 140 -4.08 14.46 4.94
CA GLN A 140 -4.43 14.66 3.54
C GLN A 140 -5.08 13.40 2.94
N LEU A 141 -4.51 12.22 3.22
CA LEU A 141 -5.09 10.93 2.82
C LEU A 141 -6.52 10.76 3.32
N LYS A 142 -6.77 11.09 4.58
CA LYS A 142 -8.10 10.99 5.20
C LYS A 142 -9.08 11.98 4.57
N LYS A 143 -8.65 13.22 4.30
CA LYS A 143 -9.46 14.23 3.60
C LYS A 143 -9.82 13.79 2.18
N ASP A 144 -8.84 13.31 1.42
CA ASP A 144 -9.05 12.87 0.05
C ASP A 144 -9.99 11.68 -0.01
N THR A 145 -9.79 10.71 0.88
CA THR A 145 -10.69 9.54 1.02
C THR A 145 -12.11 9.97 1.35
N ALA A 146 -12.29 10.84 2.35
CA ALA A 146 -13.61 11.35 2.73
C ALA A 146 -14.29 12.14 1.61
N GLN A 147 -13.54 12.92 0.83
CA GLN A 147 -14.08 13.64 -0.33
C GLN A 147 -14.52 12.67 -1.44
N MET A 148 -13.70 11.66 -1.75
CA MET A 148 -13.99 10.67 -2.79
C MET A 148 -15.15 9.75 -2.43
N THR A 149 -15.40 9.49 -1.14
CA THR A 149 -16.49 8.65 -0.65
C THR A 149 -17.68 9.44 -0.11
N ASN A 150 -17.71 10.77 -0.22
CA ASN A 150 -18.84 11.57 0.28
C ASN A 150 -20.12 11.28 -0.53
N PRO A 151 -21.18 10.69 0.07
CA PRO A 151 -22.42 10.32 -0.63
C PRO A 151 -23.20 11.51 -1.19
N GLN A 152 -22.89 12.74 -0.76
CA GLN A 152 -23.49 13.96 -1.29
C GLN A 152 -22.86 14.40 -2.62
N THR A 153 -21.71 13.84 -3.00
CA THR A 153 -21.04 14.13 -4.27
C THR A 153 -21.42 13.11 -5.35
N ALA A 154 -21.33 13.48 -6.62
CA ALA A 154 -21.62 12.55 -7.72
C ALA A 154 -20.69 11.32 -7.72
N ILE A 155 -19.40 11.53 -7.42
CA ILE A 155 -18.40 10.44 -7.36
C ILE A 155 -18.69 9.54 -6.17
N GLY A 156 -18.93 10.10 -4.98
CA GLY A 156 -19.21 9.29 -3.79
C GLY A 156 -20.54 8.55 -3.89
N LYS A 157 -21.59 9.14 -4.47
CA LYS A 157 -22.84 8.43 -4.77
C LYS A 157 -22.58 7.20 -5.66
N LEU A 158 -21.80 7.37 -6.73
CA LEU A 158 -21.43 6.26 -7.62
C LEU A 158 -20.62 5.18 -6.88
N TYR A 159 -19.73 5.57 -5.97
CA TYR A 159 -18.98 4.64 -5.13
C TYR A 159 -19.93 3.79 -4.26
N TRP A 160 -20.83 4.43 -3.50
CA TRP A 160 -21.79 3.73 -2.64
C TRP A 160 -22.77 2.86 -3.43
N ASP A 161 -23.32 3.38 -4.53
CA ASP A 161 -24.23 2.61 -5.40
C ASP A 161 -23.56 1.30 -5.88
N LYS A 162 -22.28 1.37 -6.28
CA LYS A 162 -21.50 0.19 -6.68
C LYS A 162 -21.20 -0.74 -5.51
N LEU A 163 -20.85 -0.20 -4.35
CA LEU A 163 -20.50 -0.96 -3.16
C LEU A 163 -21.71 -1.76 -2.66
N TYR A 164 -22.88 -1.13 -2.53
CA TYR A 164 -24.12 -1.81 -2.13
C TYR A 164 -24.53 -2.86 -3.14
N LYS A 165 -24.53 -2.54 -4.44
CA LYS A 165 -24.80 -3.52 -5.49
C LYS A 165 -23.86 -4.73 -5.39
N LYS A 166 -22.58 -4.50 -5.12
CA LYS A 166 -21.61 -5.59 -5.01
C LYS A 166 -21.83 -6.43 -3.75
N ALA A 167 -22.19 -5.80 -2.64
CA ALA A 167 -22.52 -6.51 -1.42
C ALA A 167 -23.76 -7.39 -1.59
N GLU A 168 -24.81 -6.88 -2.27
CA GLU A 168 -26.01 -7.65 -2.61
C GLU A 168 -25.70 -8.88 -3.48
N GLU A 169 -24.83 -8.73 -4.49
CA GLU A 169 -24.38 -9.85 -5.34
C GLU A 169 -23.69 -10.97 -4.56
N LEU A 170 -22.98 -10.64 -3.46
CA LEU A 170 -22.14 -11.59 -2.71
C LEU A 170 -22.85 -12.17 -1.50
N LEU A 171 -23.65 -11.35 -0.79
CA LEU A 171 -24.25 -11.68 0.50
C LEU A 171 -25.77 -11.86 0.43
N GLY A 172 -26.40 -11.57 -0.72
CA GLY A 172 -27.84 -11.63 -0.88
C GLY A 172 -28.57 -10.41 -0.32
N TYR A 173 -29.89 -10.49 -0.14
CA TYR A 173 -30.72 -9.37 0.31
C TYR A 173 -30.91 -9.29 1.84
N GLU A 174 -30.21 -10.13 2.61
CA GLU A 174 -30.34 -10.14 4.07
C GLU A 174 -29.44 -9.08 4.70
N ASN A 175 -30.05 -8.12 5.44
CA ASN A 175 -29.44 -7.16 6.37
C ASN A 175 -27.92 -6.89 6.22
N ILE A 176 -27.51 -6.44 5.03
CA ILE A 176 -26.12 -6.08 4.77
C ILE A 176 -25.80 -4.78 5.54
N THR A 177 -24.99 -4.90 6.58
CA THR A 177 -24.39 -3.74 7.26
C THR A 177 -22.98 -3.55 6.72
N ILE A 178 -22.80 -2.55 5.86
CA ILE A 178 -21.48 -2.19 5.33
C ILE A 178 -20.82 -1.21 6.31
N PRO A 179 -19.61 -1.50 6.84
CA PRO A 179 -18.90 -0.55 7.66
C PRO A 179 -18.62 0.72 6.86
N THR A 180 -19.05 1.87 7.39
CA THR A 180 -18.90 3.16 6.70
C THR A 180 -17.57 3.85 6.98
N LEU A 181 -16.83 3.35 7.96
CA LEU A 181 -15.53 3.89 8.36
C LEU A 181 -14.42 3.03 7.78
N VAL A 182 -13.78 3.53 6.72
CA VAL A 182 -12.53 2.98 6.21
C VAL A 182 -11.35 3.57 6.98
N ARG A 183 -10.34 2.74 7.28
CA ARG A 183 -9.11 3.15 7.96
C ARG A 183 -7.92 3.07 7.02
N PRO A 184 -7.69 4.09 6.18
CA PRO A 184 -6.53 4.13 5.31
C PRO A 184 -5.27 4.60 6.07
N TRP A 185 -4.13 4.07 5.67
CA TRP A 185 -2.82 4.51 6.13
C TRP A 185 -1.75 4.36 5.04
N ILE A 186 -0.59 4.98 5.25
CA ILE A 186 0.56 4.90 4.34
C ILE A 186 1.65 4.06 5.00
N VAL A 187 2.19 3.09 4.27
CA VAL A 187 3.33 2.26 4.68
C VAL A 187 4.47 2.31 3.66
N PRO A 188 5.70 1.97 4.08
CA PRO A 188 6.79 1.70 3.15
C PRO A 188 6.41 0.63 2.11
N GLY A 189 6.72 0.92 0.85
CA GLY A 189 6.55 0.03 -0.29
C GLY A 189 7.82 -0.74 -0.61
N GLU A 190 8.06 -0.95 -1.91
CA GLU A 190 9.28 -1.64 -2.34
C GLU A 190 10.48 -0.70 -2.26
N ILE A 191 11.57 -1.21 -1.71
CA ILE A 191 12.84 -0.52 -1.60
C ILE A 191 13.91 -1.38 -2.30
N ILE A 192 14.60 -0.79 -3.27
CA ILE A 192 15.72 -1.42 -3.98
C ILE A 192 16.92 -0.51 -3.81
N ILE A 193 17.91 -1.00 -3.07
CA ILE A 193 19.15 -0.30 -2.77
C ILE A 193 20.32 -1.18 -3.23
N ARG A 194 21.38 -0.55 -3.74
CA ARG A 194 22.67 -1.18 -3.91
C ARG A 194 23.67 -0.51 -2.99
N GLU A 195 24.27 -1.33 -2.16
CA GLU A 195 25.30 -0.93 -1.21
C GLU A 195 26.68 -1.32 -1.74
N ASN A 196 27.63 -0.44 -1.50
CA ASN A 196 29.06 -0.68 -1.60
C ASN A 196 29.68 -0.36 -0.22
N GLN A 197 30.99 -0.48 -0.10
CA GLN A 197 31.70 -0.35 1.19
C GLN A 197 31.42 0.97 1.91
N ASP A 198 31.48 2.11 1.20
CA ASP A 198 31.30 3.46 1.80
C ASP A 198 30.15 4.25 1.14
N SER A 199 29.35 3.61 0.28
CA SER A 199 28.28 4.28 -0.45
C SER A 199 27.05 3.42 -0.70
N ALA A 200 25.90 4.08 -0.84
CA ALA A 200 24.63 3.44 -1.18
C ALA A 200 23.93 4.20 -2.32
N TYR A 201 23.34 3.45 -3.25
CA TYR A 201 22.50 3.97 -4.32
C TYR A 201 21.06 3.43 -4.19
N ILE A 202 20.09 4.33 -4.14
CA ILE A 202 18.66 4.03 -4.01
C ILE A 202 18.05 4.02 -5.40
N TYR A 203 17.81 2.82 -5.94
CA TYR A 203 17.13 2.65 -7.23
C TYR A 203 15.63 2.87 -7.12
N LYS A 204 15.04 2.39 -6.03
CA LYS A 204 13.59 2.45 -5.81
C LYS A 204 13.31 2.61 -4.33
N ALA A 205 12.37 3.49 -4.00
CA ALA A 205 11.76 3.61 -2.69
C ALA A 205 10.33 4.10 -2.95
N THR A 206 9.34 3.26 -2.69
CA THR A 206 7.93 3.63 -2.89
C THR A 206 7.18 3.62 -1.56
N LEU A 207 6.01 4.22 -1.56
CA LEU A 207 5.03 4.12 -0.48
C LEU A 207 3.81 3.36 -1.01
N LYS A 208 3.03 2.79 -0.10
CA LYS A 208 1.75 2.13 -0.41
C LYS A 208 0.68 2.67 0.53
N VAL A 209 -0.49 2.95 -0.03
CA VAL A 209 -1.70 3.15 0.76
C VAL A 209 -2.31 1.77 1.00
N MET A 210 -2.67 1.50 2.24
CA MET A 210 -3.30 0.25 2.68
C MET A 210 -4.55 0.59 3.49
N LEU A 211 -5.52 -0.29 3.47
CA LEU A 211 -6.66 -0.30 4.38
C LEU A 211 -6.38 -1.23 5.57
N GLU A 212 -7.19 -1.12 6.61
CA GLU A 212 -7.07 -2.01 7.76
C GLU A 212 -7.31 -3.47 7.40
N GLU A 213 -8.27 -3.70 6.51
CA GLU A 213 -8.59 -5.01 5.98
C GLU A 213 -7.39 -5.65 5.26
N ASP A 214 -6.45 -4.85 4.74
CA ASP A 214 -5.23 -5.36 4.09
C ASP A 214 -4.18 -5.87 5.10
N TYR A 215 -4.34 -5.55 6.38
CA TYR A 215 -3.42 -5.90 7.46
C TYR A 215 -3.87 -7.08 8.29
N LEU A 216 -5.19 -7.22 8.45
CA LEU A 216 -5.80 -8.39 9.06
C LEU A 216 -5.55 -9.58 8.13
N LYS A 217 -4.54 -10.40 8.45
CA LYS A 217 -4.35 -11.70 7.81
C LYS A 217 -5.40 -12.64 8.39
N ASP A 218 -6.19 -13.27 7.52
CA ASP A 218 -7.09 -14.37 7.88
C ASP A 218 -6.37 -15.52 8.61
#